data_AF-A0A6M4BU11-F1
#
_entry.id   AF-A0A6M4BU11-F1
#
_cell.length_a   1.000
_cell.length_b   1.000
_cell.length_c   1.000
_cell.angle_alpha   90.00
_cell.angle_beta   90.00
_cell.angle_gamma   90.00
#
_symmetry.space_group_name_H-M   'P 1'
#
loop_
_entity.id
_entity.type
_entity.pdbx_description
1 polymer ?
#
loop_
_entity_poly.entity_id
_entity_poly.type
_entity_poly.pdbx_seq_one_letter_code
_entity_poly.pdbx_strand_id
1 'polypeptide(L)'
;AYALLGKTQAAMEQLHMHYSSAVNNSSIEAVKNYVGDVSLDMKFQEMCQSVQPTKAPTCLLNLCENLFLIMRSYYLLVNWHTKHDAEESIPISNNVFEIEKNVSREYIRQKLKAGLVRIWHDVQAKVSMFLKSSGLEEYPFEKFIQMLGILRKLTQVAEVFCGDKSDILQDFIKTQSVLYIKNYHRGRMEELKLFLE
;
A
#
# COMPACT_ATOMS: atom_id res chain seq x y z
N ALA A 1 -23.26 -20.11 3.98
CA ALA A 1 -22.54 -21.24 4.61
C ALA A 1 -21.89 -20.83 5.94
N TYR A 2 -20.84 -19.99 5.97
CA TYR A 2 -20.15 -19.60 7.22
C TYR A 2 -21.04 -18.92 8.28
N ALA A 3 -21.96 -18.05 7.87
CA ALA A 3 -22.94 -17.43 8.76
C ALA A 3 -23.87 -18.47 9.43
N LEU A 4 -24.26 -19.51 8.69
CA LEU A 4 -25.09 -20.62 9.21
C LEU A 4 -24.29 -21.56 10.13
N LEU A 5 -22.96 -21.49 10.10
CA LEU A 5 -22.06 -22.31 10.91
C LEU A 5 -21.52 -21.56 12.14
N GLY A 6 -21.89 -20.29 12.35
CA GLY A 6 -21.34 -19.45 13.42
C GLY A 6 -19.84 -19.16 13.29
N LYS A 7 -19.23 -19.43 12.12
CA LYS A 7 -17.78 -19.32 11.89
C LYS A 7 -17.35 -18.01 11.22
N THR A 8 -18.17 -16.97 11.36
CA THR A 8 -17.99 -15.70 10.68
C THR A 8 -16.67 -15.00 11.06
N GLN A 9 -16.26 -15.09 12.33
CA GLN A 9 -14.98 -14.53 12.78
C GLN A 9 -13.78 -15.21 12.11
N ALA A 10 -13.72 -16.54 12.13
CA ALA A 10 -12.63 -17.29 11.51
C ALA A 10 -12.54 -17.02 10.00
N ALA A 11 -13.69 -16.87 9.32
CA ALA A 11 -13.74 -16.49 7.91
C ALA A 11 -13.16 -15.08 7.67
N MET A 12 -13.44 -14.11 8.55
CA MET A 12 -12.88 -12.76 8.45
C MET A 12 -11.37 -12.73 8.68
N GLU A 13 -10.87 -13.52 9.64
CA GLU A 13 -9.44 -13.65 9.89
C GLU A 13 -8.71 -14.28 8.69
N GLN A 14 -9.27 -15.35 8.12
CA GLN A 14 -8.74 -15.97 6.90
C GLN A 14 -8.74 -14.99 5.72
N LEU A 15 -9.82 -14.24 5.53
CA LEU A 15 -9.91 -13.21 4.51
C LEU A 15 -8.77 -12.19 4.63
N HIS A 16 -8.55 -11.64 5.83
CA HIS A 16 -7.45 -10.68 6.05
C HIS A 16 -6.07 -11.30 5.85
N MET A 17 -5.88 -12.57 6.24
CA MET A 17 -4.63 -13.29 5.95
C MET A 17 -4.40 -13.44 4.45
N HIS A 18 -5.44 -13.77 3.67
CA HIS A 18 -5.35 -13.87 2.21
C HIS A 18 -4.98 -12.53 1.58
N TYR A 19 -5.59 -11.42 2.00
CA TYR A 19 -5.23 -10.09 1.50
C TYR A 19 -3.80 -9.67 1.89
N SER A 20 -3.36 -9.98 3.12
CA SER A 20 -1.98 -9.72 3.56
C SER A 20 -0.97 -10.51 2.70
N SER A 21 -1.27 -11.78 2.43
CA SER A 21 -0.46 -12.64 1.56
C SER A 21 -0.45 -12.14 0.10
N ALA A 22 -1.60 -11.72 -0.42
CA ALA A 22 -1.71 -11.16 -1.76
C ALA A 22 -0.85 -9.89 -1.91
N VAL A 23 -0.85 -8.98 -0.92
CA VAL A 23 0.01 -7.79 -0.90
C VAL A 23 1.49 -8.21 -0.96
N ASN A 24 1.89 -9.18 -0.13
CA ASN A 24 3.27 -9.67 -0.12
C ASN A 24 3.70 -10.27 -1.46
N ASN A 25 2.93 -11.21 -1.99
CA ASN A 25 3.27 -11.94 -3.21
C ASN A 25 3.24 -11.02 -4.43
N SER A 26 2.22 -10.16 -4.53
CA SER A 26 2.09 -9.20 -5.62
C SER A 26 3.22 -8.16 -5.59
N SER A 27 3.69 -7.76 -4.41
CA SER A 27 4.87 -6.87 -4.31
C SER A 27 6.14 -7.53 -4.86
N ILE A 28 6.37 -8.80 -4.50
CA ILE A 28 7.53 -9.56 -4.97
C ILE A 28 7.49 -9.70 -6.50
N GLU A 29 6.37 -10.17 -7.04
CA GLU A 29 6.18 -10.33 -8.49
C GLU A 29 6.31 -8.99 -9.24
N ALA A 30 5.79 -7.90 -8.68
CA ALA A 30 5.88 -6.59 -9.31
C ALA A 30 7.33 -6.08 -9.42
N VAL A 31 8.18 -6.35 -8.43
CA VAL A 31 9.59 -5.92 -8.43
C VAL A 31 10.46 -6.89 -9.24
N LYS A 32 10.15 -8.18 -9.23
CA LYS A 32 10.91 -9.26 -9.90
C LYS A 32 11.26 -8.95 -11.36
N ASN A 33 10.34 -8.32 -12.10
CA ASN A 33 10.53 -7.95 -13.51
C ASN A 33 11.62 -6.88 -13.74
N TYR A 34 12.08 -6.21 -12.68
CA TYR A 34 13.04 -5.11 -12.74
C TYR A 34 14.40 -5.48 -12.12
N VAL A 35 14.48 -6.67 -11.53
CA VAL A 35 15.71 -7.24 -10.96
C VAL A 35 16.26 -8.30 -11.92
N GLY A 36 17.58 -8.54 -11.86
CA GLY A 36 18.24 -9.59 -12.64
C GLY A 36 17.94 -10.99 -12.08
N ASP A 37 18.98 -11.80 -11.89
CA ASP A 37 18.82 -13.12 -11.27
C ASP A 37 18.31 -13.00 -9.83
N VAL A 38 17.06 -13.42 -9.62
CA VAL A 38 16.44 -13.49 -8.29
C VAL A 38 16.60 -14.90 -7.75
N SER A 39 17.33 -15.05 -6.65
CA SER A 39 17.36 -16.33 -5.92
C SER A 39 16.04 -16.57 -5.19
N LEU A 40 15.68 -17.84 -4.98
CA LEU A 40 14.43 -18.20 -4.30
C LEU A 40 14.33 -17.65 -2.87
N ASP A 41 15.47 -17.39 -2.23
CA ASP A 41 15.56 -16.89 -0.85
C ASP A 41 15.75 -15.36 -0.77
N MET A 42 15.80 -14.67 -1.92
CA MET A 42 16.02 -13.23 -1.96
C MET A 42 14.85 -12.49 -1.30
N LYS A 43 15.16 -11.67 -0.29
CA LYS A 43 14.14 -10.90 0.43
C LYS A 43 13.68 -9.73 -0.43
N PHE A 44 12.42 -9.33 -0.24
CA PHE A 44 11.86 -8.16 -0.94
C PHE A 44 12.72 -6.89 -0.80
N GLN A 45 13.33 -6.67 0.37
CA GLN A 45 14.25 -5.55 0.58
C GLN A 45 15.47 -5.61 -0.35
N GLU A 46 16.11 -6.78 -0.46
CA GLU A 46 17.27 -7.01 -1.33
C GLU A 46 16.89 -6.84 -2.80
N MET A 47 15.69 -7.30 -3.18
CA MET A 47 15.15 -7.09 -4.53
C MET A 47 15.03 -5.59 -4.84
N CYS A 48 14.50 -4.80 -3.90
CA CYS A 48 14.38 -3.35 -4.05
C CYS A 48 15.74 -2.64 -4.17
N GLN A 49 16.75 -3.08 -3.41
CA GLN A 49 18.12 -2.54 -3.50
C GLN A 49 18.77 -2.80 -4.86
N SER A 50 18.40 -3.91 -5.50
CA SER A 50 18.98 -4.35 -6.77
C SER A 50 18.32 -3.69 -7.99
N VAL A 51 17.28 -2.86 -7.79
CA VAL A 51 16.61 -2.14 -8.87
C VAL A 51 17.48 -0.98 -9.35
N GLN A 52 17.79 -0.98 -10.65
CA GLN A 52 18.58 0.09 -11.26
C GLN A 52 17.86 1.45 -11.19
N PRO A 53 18.57 2.56 -10.90
CA PRO A 53 18.00 3.91 -10.83
C PRO A 53 17.17 4.31 -12.05
N THR A 54 17.57 3.88 -13.24
CA THR A 54 16.90 4.18 -14.51
C THR A 54 15.51 3.55 -14.62
N LYS A 55 15.32 2.39 -13.98
CA LYS A 55 14.10 1.58 -13.98
C LYS A 55 13.23 1.79 -12.74
N ALA A 56 13.78 2.39 -11.68
CA ALA A 56 13.11 2.52 -10.41
C ALA A 56 11.75 3.25 -10.44
N PRO A 57 11.55 4.34 -11.21
CA PRO A 57 10.22 4.94 -11.35
C PRO A 57 9.18 3.99 -11.97
N THR A 58 9.55 3.27 -13.02
CA THR A 58 8.65 2.30 -13.66
C THR A 58 8.36 1.11 -12.73
N CYS A 59 9.37 0.66 -11.98
CA CYS A 59 9.21 -0.39 -10.98
C CYS A 59 8.27 0.04 -9.84
N LEU A 60 8.44 1.24 -9.29
CA LEU A 60 7.56 1.79 -8.26
C LEU A 60 6.12 1.93 -8.78
N LEU A 61 5.95 2.43 -10.01
CA LEU A 61 4.63 2.54 -10.62
C LEU A 61 3.95 1.17 -10.73
N ASN A 62 4.65 0.17 -11.27
CA ASN A 62 4.14 -1.18 -11.39
C ASN A 62 3.78 -1.78 -10.02
N LEU A 63 4.63 -1.58 -9.00
CA LEU A 63 4.34 -1.98 -7.63
C LEU A 63 3.05 -1.34 -7.12
N CYS A 64 2.92 -0.01 -7.25
CA CYS A 64 1.74 0.72 -6.81
C CYS A 64 0.45 0.30 -7.56
N GLU A 65 0.53 0.04 -8.86
CA GLU A 65 -0.61 -0.41 -9.66
C GLU A 65 -1.09 -1.81 -9.23
N ASN A 66 -0.16 -2.74 -9.02
CA ASN A 66 -0.48 -4.08 -8.53
C ASN A 66 -1.11 -4.05 -7.14
N LEU A 67 -0.56 -3.25 -6.22
CA LEU A 67 -1.12 -3.06 -4.88
C LEU A 67 -2.49 -2.35 -4.92
N PHE A 68 -2.68 -1.40 -5.84
CA PHE A 68 -3.96 -0.74 -6.04
C PHE A 68 -5.06 -1.71 -6.44
N LEU A 69 -4.78 -2.71 -7.28
CA LEU A 69 -5.78 -3.73 -7.64
C LEU A 69 -6.26 -4.52 -6.42
N ILE A 70 -5.35 -4.86 -5.51
CA ILE A 70 -5.70 -5.56 -4.26
C ILE A 70 -6.54 -4.64 -3.36
N MET A 71 -6.12 -3.38 -3.18
CA MET A 71 -6.89 -2.40 -2.42
C MET A 71 -8.29 -2.23 -3.02
N ARG A 72 -8.40 -2.05 -4.34
CA ARG A 72 -9.68 -1.92 -5.04
C ARG A 72 -10.56 -3.14 -4.83
N SER A 73 -10.01 -4.35 -4.95
CA SER A 73 -10.75 -5.59 -4.71
C SER A 73 -11.36 -5.60 -3.30
N TYR A 74 -10.56 -5.27 -2.28
CA TYR A 74 -11.04 -5.21 -0.91
C TYR A 74 -12.06 -4.09 -0.70
N TYR A 75 -11.83 -2.90 -1.28
CA TYR A 75 -12.76 -1.78 -1.19
C TYR A 75 -14.15 -2.14 -1.76
N LEU A 76 -14.19 -2.81 -2.91
CA LEU A 76 -15.42 -3.28 -3.52
C LEU A 76 -16.14 -4.31 -2.63
N LEU A 77 -15.40 -5.21 -1.98
CA LEU A 77 -15.96 -6.15 -1.01
C LEU A 77 -16.61 -5.42 0.17
N VAL A 78 -15.93 -4.44 0.77
CA VAL A 78 -16.48 -3.67 1.90
C VAL A 78 -17.70 -2.87 1.47
N ASN A 79 -17.67 -2.26 0.30
CA ASN A 79 -18.80 -1.50 -0.25
C ASN A 79 -20.01 -2.41 -0.51
N TRP A 80 -19.78 -3.61 -1.06
CA TRP A 80 -20.84 -4.60 -1.25
C TRP A 80 -21.50 -4.99 0.07
N HIS A 81 -20.71 -5.31 1.10
CA HIS A 81 -21.24 -5.62 2.44
C HIS A 81 -22.02 -4.45 3.04
N THR A 82 -21.52 -3.23 2.89
CA THR A 82 -22.18 -2.02 3.42
C THR A 82 -23.55 -1.78 2.77
N LYS A 83 -23.67 -2.02 1.46
CA LYS A 83 -24.94 -1.88 0.73
C LYS A 83 -25.93 -3.00 1.09
N HIS A 84 -25.44 -4.24 1.11
CA HIS A 84 -26.29 -5.41 1.42
C HIS A 84 -26.81 -5.38 2.86
N ASP A 85 -26.00 -4.91 3.82
CA ASP A 85 -26.43 -4.71 5.21
C ASP A 85 -27.49 -3.60 5.34
N ALA A 86 -27.43 -2.55 4.51
CA ALA A 86 -28.41 -1.46 4.51
C ALA A 86 -29.76 -1.91 3.95
N GLU A 87 -29.76 -2.73 2.89
CA GLU A 87 -30.96 -3.27 2.24
C GLU A 87 -31.69 -4.31 3.11
N GLU A 88 -30.97 -5.07 3.95
CA GLU A 88 -31.53 -6.08 4.86
C GLU A 88 -31.82 -5.56 6.28
N SER A 89 -31.89 -4.25 6.49
CA SER A 89 -32.23 -3.66 7.79
C SER A 89 -33.74 -3.80 8.07
N ILE A 90 -34.09 -4.89 8.77
CA ILE A 90 -35.47 -5.21 9.19
C ILE A 90 -35.82 -4.35 10.43
N PRO A 91 -37.08 -3.89 10.60
CA PRO A 91 -37.50 -3.12 11.77
C PRO A 91 -37.21 -3.86 13.08
N ILE A 92 -36.93 -3.09 14.14
CA ILE A 92 -36.63 -3.56 15.50
C ILE A 92 -37.67 -4.59 15.94
N SER A 93 -37.28 -5.86 15.96
CA SER A 93 -38.08 -6.95 16.52
C SER A 93 -37.46 -7.35 17.86
N ASN A 94 -38.30 -7.60 18.88
CA ASN A 94 -37.88 -8.05 20.21
C ASN A 94 -37.42 -9.54 20.22
N ASN A 95 -37.15 -10.13 19.06
CA ASN A 95 -36.76 -11.53 18.94
C ASN A 95 -35.24 -11.68 19.15
N VAL A 96 -34.84 -12.54 20.10
CA VAL A 96 -33.42 -12.77 20.46
C VAL A 96 -32.57 -13.15 19.25
N PHE A 97 -33.14 -13.92 18.32
CA PHE A 97 -32.46 -14.33 17.09
C PHE A 97 -32.12 -13.16 16.15
N GLU A 98 -32.99 -12.15 16.06
CA GLU A 98 -32.73 -10.93 15.27
C GLU A 98 -31.67 -10.05 15.95
N ILE A 99 -31.65 -10.02 17.29
CA ILE A 99 -30.62 -9.30 18.05
C ILE A 99 -29.23 -9.92 17.78
N GLU A 100 -29.09 -11.25 17.85
CA GLU A 100 -27.82 -11.94 17.57
C GLU A 100 -27.35 -11.72 16.13
N LYS A 101 -28.27 -11.75 15.16
CA LYS A 101 -27.98 -11.46 13.75
C LYS A 101 -27.46 -10.04 13.55
N ASN A 102 -28.07 -9.05 14.20
CA ASN A 102 -27.64 -7.65 14.14
C ASN A 102 -26.26 -7.44 14.79
N VAL A 103 -25.98 -8.09 15.92
CA VAL A 103 -24.65 -8.07 16.56
C VAL A 103 -23.58 -8.66 15.64
N SER A 104 -23.88 -9.80 14.98
CA SER A 104 -22.95 -10.42 14.04
C SER A 104 -22.67 -9.54 12.83
N ARG A 105 -23.68 -8.87 12.28
CA ARG A 105 -23.53 -7.90 11.17
C ARG A 105 -22.65 -6.72 11.55
N GLU A 106 -22.92 -6.10 12.71
CA GLU A 106 -22.11 -4.96 13.17
C GLU A 106 -20.64 -5.36 13.39
N TYR A 107 -20.41 -6.56 13.93
CA TYR A 107 -19.07 -7.11 14.05
C TYR A 107 -18.36 -7.23 12.69
N ILE A 108 -19.03 -7.80 11.68
CA ILE A 108 -18.49 -7.92 10.31
C ILE A 108 -18.16 -6.55 9.76
N ARG A 109 -19.08 -5.58 9.89
CA ARG A 109 -18.89 -4.22 9.40
C ARG A 109 -17.67 -3.55 10.02
N GLN A 110 -17.50 -3.67 11.34
CA GLN A 110 -16.34 -3.13 12.05
C GLN A 110 -15.04 -3.81 11.63
N LYS A 111 -15.04 -5.15 11.51
CA LYS A 111 -13.86 -5.90 11.04
C LYS A 111 -13.47 -5.53 9.61
N LEU A 112 -14.44 -5.36 8.73
CA LEU A 112 -14.19 -4.98 7.34
C LEU A 112 -13.60 -3.57 7.25
N LYS A 113 -14.13 -2.61 8.02
CA LYS A 113 -13.57 -1.25 8.13
C LYS A 113 -12.15 -1.25 8.69
N ALA A 114 -11.89 -2.00 9.76
CA ALA A 114 -10.55 -2.15 10.31
C ALA A 114 -9.57 -2.78 9.30
N GLY A 115 -10.07 -3.70 8.45
CA GLY A 115 -9.28 -4.31 7.39
C GLY A 115 -8.85 -3.33 6.28
N LEU A 116 -9.60 -2.25 6.02
CA LEU A 116 -9.16 -1.19 5.09
C LEU A 116 -7.85 -0.57 5.57
N VAL A 117 -7.81 -0.17 6.85
CA VAL A 117 -6.62 0.41 7.47
C VAL A 117 -5.47 -0.59 7.51
N ARG A 118 -5.76 -1.86 7.86
CA ARG A 118 -4.75 -2.92 7.88
C ARG A 118 -4.09 -3.13 6.52
N ILE A 119 -4.88 -3.28 5.46
CA ILE A 119 -4.35 -3.48 4.09
C ILE A 119 -3.56 -2.26 3.64
N TRP A 120 -4.02 -1.04 3.98
CA TRP A 120 -3.26 0.16 3.70
C TRP A 120 -1.89 0.16 4.39
N HIS A 121 -1.81 -0.22 5.67
CA HIS A 121 -0.52 -0.33 6.35
C HIS A 121 0.42 -1.35 5.68
N ASP A 122 -0.10 -2.50 5.24
CA ASP A 122 0.70 -3.49 4.52
C ASP A 122 1.24 -2.93 3.20
N VAL A 123 0.40 -2.21 2.43
CA VAL A 123 0.78 -1.52 1.19
C VAL A 123 1.83 -0.43 1.46
N GLN A 124 1.57 0.42 2.46
CA GLN A 124 2.47 1.50 2.85
C GLN A 124 3.83 0.97 3.30
N ALA A 125 3.86 -0.16 4.02
CA ALA A 125 5.10 -0.81 4.44
C ALA A 125 5.92 -1.29 3.24
N LYS A 126 5.28 -1.88 2.22
CA LYS A 126 5.98 -2.33 0.99
C LYS A 126 6.54 -1.17 0.19
N VAL A 127 5.75 -0.14 -0.02
CA VAL A 127 6.21 1.07 -0.73
C VAL A 127 7.32 1.77 0.04
N SER A 128 7.18 1.91 1.35
CA SER A 128 8.23 2.51 2.20
C SER A 128 9.53 1.70 2.18
N MET A 129 9.43 0.37 2.16
CA MET A 129 10.59 -0.51 2.05
C MET A 129 11.30 -0.35 0.70
N PHE A 130 10.54 -0.24 -0.40
CA PHE A 130 11.10 0.04 -1.72
C PHE A 130 11.89 1.34 -1.70
N LEU A 131 11.28 2.43 -1.22
CA LEU A 131 11.88 3.76 -1.25
C LEU A 131 13.14 3.89 -0.37
N LYS A 132 13.14 3.25 0.80
CA LYS A 132 14.32 3.21 1.69
C LYS A 132 15.46 2.39 1.11
N SER A 133 15.15 1.43 0.24
CA SER A 133 16.11 0.48 -0.30
C SER A 133 16.67 0.90 -1.66
N SER A 134 15.96 1.73 -2.42
CA SER A 134 16.28 1.99 -3.82
C SER A 134 17.40 3.01 -4.05
N GLY A 135 17.92 3.67 -3.01
CA GLY A 135 19.03 4.65 -3.14
C GLY A 135 18.63 5.95 -3.87
N LEU A 136 17.51 6.56 -3.48
CA LEU A 136 16.92 7.74 -4.15
C LEU A 136 17.88 8.94 -4.33
N GLU A 137 18.89 9.06 -3.47
CA GLU A 137 19.85 10.17 -3.47
C GLU A 137 20.73 10.21 -4.72
N GLU A 138 20.95 9.06 -5.36
CA GLU A 138 21.83 8.92 -6.53
C GLU A 138 21.10 9.13 -7.86
N TYR A 139 19.78 9.31 -7.82
CA TYR A 139 18.97 9.31 -9.03
C TYR A 139 19.12 10.64 -9.77
N PRO A 140 19.00 10.68 -11.10
CA PRO A 140 18.84 11.94 -11.83
C PRO A 140 17.59 12.70 -11.36
N PHE A 141 17.63 14.03 -11.43
CA PHE A 141 16.57 14.91 -10.91
C PHE A 141 15.20 14.56 -11.51
N GLU A 142 15.14 14.30 -12.81
CA GLU A 142 13.90 13.95 -13.51
C GLU A 142 13.29 12.65 -12.97
N LYS A 143 14.13 11.68 -12.63
CA LYS A 143 13.71 10.38 -12.08
C LYS A 143 13.21 10.54 -10.66
N PHE A 144 13.86 11.38 -9.86
CA PHE A 144 13.41 11.73 -8.52
C PHE A 144 12.02 12.39 -8.54
N ILE A 145 11.77 13.36 -9.43
CA ILE A 145 10.46 14.00 -9.56
C ILE A 145 9.37 13.01 -10.00
N GLN A 146 9.67 12.09 -10.91
CA GLN A 146 8.73 11.03 -11.32
C GLN A 146 8.32 10.15 -10.12
N MET A 147 9.28 9.75 -9.27
CA MET A 147 9.01 8.99 -8.05
C MET A 147 8.05 9.75 -7.12
N LEU A 148 8.32 11.03 -6.87
CA LEU A 148 7.44 11.86 -6.03
C LEU A 148 6.01 11.96 -6.59
N GLY A 149 5.88 12.08 -7.92
CA GLY A 149 4.59 12.10 -8.59
C GLY A 149 3.77 10.83 -8.34
N ILE A 150 4.41 9.66 -8.36
CA ILE A 150 3.77 8.36 -8.07
C ILE A 150 3.34 8.32 -6.61
N LEU A 151 4.22 8.70 -5.68
CA LEU A 151 3.92 8.66 -4.24
C LEU A 151 2.77 9.59 -3.85
N ARG A 152 2.70 10.79 -4.45
CA ARG A 152 1.61 11.73 -4.21
C ARG A 152 0.26 11.15 -4.66
N LYS A 153 0.21 10.48 -5.81
CA LYS A 153 -1.01 9.79 -6.26
C LYS A 153 -1.39 8.67 -5.30
N LEU A 154 -0.43 7.89 -4.81
CA LEU A 154 -0.68 6.85 -3.83
C LEU A 154 -1.27 7.40 -2.52
N THR A 155 -0.79 8.56 -2.03
CA THR A 155 -1.39 9.21 -0.86
C THR A 155 -2.86 9.60 -1.10
N GLN A 156 -3.21 10.10 -2.28
CA GLN A 156 -4.61 10.41 -2.61
C GLN A 156 -5.48 9.15 -2.65
N VAL A 157 -4.94 8.04 -3.16
CA VAL A 157 -5.61 6.74 -3.15
C VAL A 157 -5.87 6.28 -1.71
N ALA A 158 -4.92 6.45 -0.80
CA ALA A 158 -5.08 6.09 0.62
C ALA A 158 -6.23 6.85 1.29
N GLU A 159 -6.30 8.17 1.04
CA GLU A 159 -7.35 9.02 1.59
C GLU A 159 -8.75 8.56 1.13
N VAL A 160 -8.89 8.22 -0.15
CA VAL A 160 -10.15 7.66 -0.69
C VAL A 160 -10.44 6.25 -0.16
N PHE A 161 -9.40 5.43 0.01
CA PHE A 161 -9.53 4.02 0.37
C PHE A 161 -9.91 3.81 1.85
N CYS A 162 -9.25 4.51 2.77
CA CYS A 162 -9.42 4.32 4.21
C CYS A 162 -9.47 5.61 5.03
N GLY A 163 -9.42 6.79 4.40
CA GLY A 163 -9.40 8.10 5.09
C GLY A 163 -8.03 8.46 5.67
N ASP A 164 -6.99 7.68 5.40
CA ASP A 164 -5.65 7.88 5.92
C ASP A 164 -4.91 8.95 5.10
N LYS A 165 -4.35 9.96 5.78
CA LYS A 165 -3.61 11.07 5.15
C LYS A 165 -2.19 10.70 4.72
N SER A 166 -1.78 9.46 4.99
CA SER A 166 -0.47 8.91 4.70
C SER A 166 0.68 9.70 5.31
N ASP A 167 0.55 10.12 6.58
CA ASP A 167 1.52 10.99 7.26
C ASP A 167 2.96 10.45 7.14
N ILE A 168 3.14 9.13 7.25
CA ILE A 168 4.44 8.46 7.10
C ILE A 168 5.03 8.67 5.69
N LEU A 169 4.24 8.50 4.63
CA LEU A 169 4.72 8.72 3.26
C LEU A 169 4.91 10.20 2.97
N GLN A 170 4.04 11.07 3.51
CA GLN A 170 4.16 12.52 3.37
C GLN A 170 5.45 13.04 4.01
N ASP A 171 5.76 12.59 5.22
CA ASP A 171 7.00 12.96 5.91
C ASP A 171 8.23 12.36 5.22
N PHE A 172 8.13 11.14 4.69
CA PHE A 172 9.17 10.57 3.84
C PHE A 172 9.42 11.43 2.59
N ILE A 173 8.36 11.79 1.85
CA ILE A 173 8.44 12.64 0.66
C ILE A 173 9.13 13.97 1.00
N LYS A 174 8.69 14.65 2.07
CA LYS A 174 9.27 15.93 2.50
C LYS A 174 10.75 15.78 2.85
N THR A 175 11.07 14.82 3.70
CA THR A 175 12.44 14.60 4.20
C THR A 175 13.40 14.28 3.05
N GLN A 176 13.02 13.35 2.17
CA GLN A 176 13.84 12.97 1.03
C GLN A 176 13.96 14.09 -0.01
N SER A 177 12.90 14.89 -0.22
CA SER A 177 12.98 16.05 -1.11
C SER A 177 13.99 17.08 -0.64
N VAL A 178 13.99 17.40 0.65
CA VAL A 178 14.96 18.35 1.21
C VAL A 178 16.38 17.81 1.12
N LEU A 179 16.59 16.54 1.48
CA LEU A 179 17.89 15.89 1.42
C LEU A 179 18.44 15.84 -0.01
N TYR A 180 17.61 15.40 -0.95
CA TYR A 180 17.96 15.30 -2.37
C TYR A 180 18.36 16.66 -2.94
N ILE A 181 17.55 17.70 -2.74
CA ILE A 181 17.81 19.05 -3.26
C ILE A 181 19.13 19.58 -2.70
N LYS A 182 19.38 19.41 -1.39
CA LYS A 182 20.62 19.85 -0.75
C LYS A 182 21.85 19.16 -1.34
N ASN A 183 21.80 17.84 -1.51
CA ASN A 183 22.91 17.06 -2.06
C ASN A 183 23.14 17.39 -3.54
N TYR A 184 22.05 17.52 -4.31
CA TYR A 184 22.11 17.92 -5.71
C TYR A 184 22.79 19.27 -5.91
N HIS A 185 22.37 20.31 -5.17
CA HIS A 185 22.99 21.63 -5.28
C HIS A 185 24.44 21.64 -4.82
N ARG A 186 24.79 20.89 -3.76
CA ARG A 186 26.19 20.74 -3.34
C ARG A 186 27.04 20.18 -4.47
N GLY A 187 26.62 19.08 -5.09
CA GLY A 187 27.36 18.46 -6.20
C GLY A 187 27.52 19.41 -7.39
N ARG A 188 26.48 20.16 -7.75
CA ARG A 188 26.55 21.19 -8.81
C ARG A 188 27.55 22.31 -8.49
N MET A 189 27.64 22.75 -7.24
CA MET A 189 28.61 23.76 -6.81
C MET A 189 30.05 23.23 -6.85
N GLU A 190 30.25 21.96 -6.50
CA GLU A 190 31.55 21.29 -6.60
C GLU A 190 31.98 21.13 -8.06
N GLU A 191 31.08 20.72 -8.95
CA GLU A 191 31.32 20.69 -10.40
C GLU A 191 31.69 22.07 -10.94
N LEU A 192 30.94 23.12 -10.58
CA LEU A 192 31.23 24.49 -11.01
C LEU A 192 32.61 24.95 -10.54
N LYS A 193 32.98 24.61 -9.31
CA LYS A 193 34.30 24.94 -8.77
C LYS A 193 35.42 24.30 -9.60
N LEU A 194 35.27 23.04 -9.99
CA LEU A 194 36.24 22.34 -10.86
C LEU A 194 36.38 22.97 -12.25
N PHE A 195 35.31 23.58 -12.79
CA PHE A 195 35.38 24.29 -14.08
C PHE A 195 36.03 25.67 -13.99
N LEU A 196 36.05 26.26 -12.79
CA LEU A 196 36.63 27.59 -12.54
C LEU A 196 38.10 27.52 -12.08
N GLU A 197 38.59 26.34 -11.72
CA GLU A 197 40.00 26.02 -11.48
C GLU A 197 40.71 25.60 -12.78
#